data_AF-A0AAE3W133-F1
#
_entry.id   AF-A0AAE3W133-F1
#
_cell.length_a   1.000
_cell.length_b   1.000
_cell.length_c   1.000
_cell.angle_alpha   90.00
_cell.angle_beta   90.00
_cell.angle_gamma   90.00
#
_symmetry.space_group_name_H-M   'P 1'
#
loop_
_entity.id
_entity.type
_entity.pdbx_description
1 polymer ?
#
loop_
_entity_poly.entity_id
_entity_poly.type
_entity_poly.pdbx_seq_one_letter_code
_entity_poly.pdbx_strand_id
1 'polypeptide(L)'
;MAIQYTLTLAAALSVAELAARAMPEPAHRPIGRDGLATADLYDSHGFALTVLTGKTNGYVEADSDLGVFEWEPADYSLVMFDLGKADRLARPLAAMLTVVRRVLDSGDEDAVLVENDDVLLFKRFGGVLVKHGRPGFWGHYPGLDELIR
;
A
#
# COMPACT_ATOMS: atom_id res chain seq x y z
N MET A 1 9.73 8.12 -14.69
CA MET A 1 9.58 8.11 -13.21
C MET A 1 8.14 7.72 -12.93
N ALA A 2 7.91 6.59 -12.25
CA ALA A 2 6.59 6.21 -11.73
C ALA A 2 6.33 6.95 -10.41
N ILE A 3 5.10 6.94 -9.91
CA ILE A 3 4.77 7.28 -8.53
C ILE A 3 4.62 5.95 -7.79
N GLN A 4 5.43 5.73 -6.76
CA GLN A 4 5.39 4.49 -5.98
C GLN A 4 4.56 4.71 -4.72
N TYR A 5 3.74 3.72 -4.36
CA TYR A 5 3.07 3.68 -3.06
C TYR A 5 3.42 2.38 -2.37
N THR A 6 3.89 2.45 -1.13
CA THR A 6 4.34 1.30 -0.35
C THR A 6 3.42 1.13 0.86
N LEU A 7 2.67 0.03 0.90
CA LEU A 7 1.94 -0.42 2.08
C LEU A 7 2.82 -1.42 2.85
N THR A 8 3.24 -1.03 4.05
CA THR A 8 4.00 -1.90 4.97
C THR A 8 3.05 -2.45 6.02
N LEU A 9 3.10 -3.77 6.25
CA LEU A 9 2.32 -4.51 7.24
C LEU A 9 3.27 -5.15 8.27
N ALA A 10 3.03 -4.96 9.56
CA ALA A 10 3.82 -5.59 10.64
C ALA A 10 3.41 -7.06 10.87
N ALA A 11 3.60 -7.88 9.85
CA ALA A 11 3.48 -9.32 9.96
C ALA A 11 4.30 -10.07 8.91
N ALA A 12 4.72 -11.28 9.28
CA ALA A 12 5.33 -12.26 8.40
C ALA A 12 4.26 -13.04 7.62
N LEU A 13 3.52 -12.36 6.73
CA LEU A 13 2.56 -13.01 5.84
C LEU A 13 3.27 -13.85 4.78
N SER A 14 2.66 -14.92 4.28
CA SER A 14 3.15 -15.58 3.07
C SER A 14 2.75 -14.80 1.80
N VAL A 15 3.51 -14.97 0.72
CA VAL A 15 3.15 -14.40 -0.60
C VAL A 15 1.75 -14.81 -1.02
N ALA A 16 1.39 -16.08 -0.81
CA ALA A 16 0.09 -16.62 -1.21
C ALA A 16 -1.06 -15.93 -0.47
N GLU A 17 -0.93 -15.73 0.85
CA GLU A 17 -1.92 -15.04 1.66
C GLU A 17 -2.04 -13.57 1.24
N LEU A 18 -0.92 -12.84 1.18
CA LEU A 18 -0.95 -11.41 0.87
C LEU A 18 -1.41 -11.13 -0.56
N ALA A 19 -0.98 -11.93 -1.53
CA ALA A 19 -1.44 -11.81 -2.92
C ALA A 19 -2.94 -12.11 -3.07
N ALA A 20 -3.47 -13.08 -2.32
CA ALA A 20 -4.90 -13.40 -2.33
C ALA A 20 -5.75 -12.29 -1.67
N ARG A 21 -5.24 -11.66 -0.59
CA ARG A 21 -5.88 -10.50 0.05
C ARG A 21 -5.91 -9.29 -0.89
N ALA A 22 -4.79 -9.00 -1.55
CA ALA A 22 -4.68 -7.88 -2.48
C ALA A 22 -5.56 -8.09 -3.73
N MET A 23 -5.44 -9.25 -4.38
CA MET A 23 -6.10 -9.59 -5.63
C MET A 23 -6.81 -10.95 -5.51
N PRO A 24 -8.10 -10.94 -5.09
CA PRO A 24 -8.86 -12.16 -4.87
C PRO A 24 -9.15 -12.90 -6.17
N GLU A 25 -9.26 -12.19 -7.30
CA GLU A 25 -9.47 -12.78 -8.61
C GLU A 25 -8.17 -13.43 -9.13
N PRO A 26 -8.18 -14.75 -9.44
CA PRO A 26 -6.97 -15.46 -9.88
C PRO A 26 -6.29 -14.84 -11.11
N ALA A 27 -7.06 -14.26 -12.03
CA ALA A 27 -6.54 -13.66 -13.27
C ALA A 27 -5.67 -12.41 -13.02
N HIS A 28 -5.85 -11.74 -11.88
CA HIS A 28 -5.14 -10.51 -11.54
C HIS A 28 -4.14 -10.70 -10.39
N ARG A 29 -3.99 -11.93 -9.91
CA ARG A 29 -3.18 -12.22 -8.73
C ARG A 29 -1.70 -12.14 -9.06
N PRO A 30 -0.87 -11.46 -8.23
CA PRO A 30 0.58 -11.53 -8.35
C PRO A 30 1.07 -12.97 -8.35
N ILE A 31 1.93 -13.30 -9.30
CA ILE A 31 2.55 -14.62 -9.42
C ILE A 31 4.04 -14.49 -9.12
N GLY A 32 4.57 -15.43 -8.36
CA GLY A 32 5.98 -15.48 -8.02
C GLY A 32 6.30 -16.58 -7.02
N ARG A 33 7.50 -16.50 -6.44
CA ARG A 33 8.06 -17.49 -5.50
C ARG A 33 9.04 -16.80 -4.55
N ASP A 34 9.43 -17.50 -3.49
CA ASP A 34 10.54 -17.10 -2.61
C ASP A 34 10.40 -15.69 -2.00
N GLY A 35 9.18 -15.36 -1.54
CA GLY A 35 8.93 -14.07 -0.86
C GLY A 35 8.70 -12.89 -1.81
N LEU A 36 8.60 -13.12 -3.12
CA LEU A 36 8.30 -12.10 -4.13
C LEU A 36 7.21 -12.58 -5.09
N ALA A 37 6.22 -11.74 -5.37
CA ALA A 37 5.29 -11.92 -6.49
C ALA A 37 4.95 -10.58 -7.14
N THR A 38 4.71 -10.60 -8.45
CA THR A 38 4.37 -9.40 -9.21
C THR A 38 3.17 -9.64 -10.15
N ALA A 39 2.44 -8.57 -10.44
CA ALA A 39 1.42 -8.52 -11.49
C ALA A 39 1.52 -7.20 -12.24
N ASP A 40 1.56 -7.26 -13.57
CA ASP A 40 1.36 -6.09 -14.42
C ASP A 40 -0.16 -5.89 -14.61
N LEU A 41 -0.69 -4.78 -14.08
CA LEU A 41 -2.11 -4.45 -14.12
C LEU A 41 -2.33 -3.06 -14.75
N TYR A 42 -1.40 -2.57 -15.58
CA TYR A 42 -1.52 -1.23 -16.18
C TYR A 42 -2.79 -1.09 -17.03
N ASP A 43 -3.11 -2.09 -17.85
CA ASP A 43 -4.29 -2.03 -18.73
C ASP A 43 -5.62 -2.07 -17.96
N SER A 44 -5.68 -2.84 -16.87
CA SER A 44 -6.91 -3.08 -16.12
C SER A 44 -7.12 -2.09 -14.97
N HIS A 45 -6.06 -1.81 -14.21
CA HIS A 45 -6.08 -1.06 -12.95
C HIS A 45 -5.18 0.19 -12.96
N GLY A 46 -4.26 0.31 -13.93
CA GLY A 46 -3.41 1.50 -14.08
C GLY A 46 -2.13 1.49 -13.24
N PHE A 47 -1.72 0.34 -12.70
CA PHE A 47 -0.48 0.18 -11.94
C PHE A 47 0.13 -1.20 -12.12
N ALA A 48 1.41 -1.36 -11.81
CA ALA A 48 2.00 -2.66 -11.49
C ALA A 48 1.95 -2.90 -9.97
N LEU A 49 1.78 -4.15 -9.58
CA LEU A 49 1.68 -4.58 -8.19
C LEU A 49 2.84 -5.52 -7.85
N THR A 50 3.55 -5.23 -6.77
CA THR A 50 4.60 -6.08 -6.23
C THR A 50 4.28 -6.44 -4.78
N VAL A 51 4.38 -7.72 -4.44
CA VAL A 51 4.23 -8.25 -3.08
C VAL A 51 5.58 -8.78 -2.63
N LEU A 52 6.05 -8.31 -1.47
CA LEU A 52 7.27 -8.78 -0.83
C LEU A 52 6.96 -9.29 0.57
N THR A 53 7.47 -10.45 0.94
CA THR A 53 7.24 -11.05 2.26
C THR A 53 8.51 -11.63 2.87
N GLY A 54 8.41 -12.11 4.12
CA GLY A 54 9.52 -12.75 4.83
C GLY A 54 10.64 -11.76 5.16
N LYS A 55 10.30 -10.48 5.36
CA LYS A 55 11.27 -9.45 5.72
C LYS A 55 11.32 -9.27 7.24
N THR A 56 12.51 -8.94 7.73
CA THR A 56 12.79 -8.72 9.16
C THR A 56 13.58 -7.42 9.35
N ASN A 57 13.56 -6.86 10.56
CA ASN A 57 14.26 -5.61 10.91
C ASN A 57 13.88 -4.46 9.96
N GLY A 58 12.57 -4.22 9.84
CA GLY A 58 12.05 -3.15 8.99
C GLY A 58 12.36 -1.78 9.58
N TYR A 59 12.44 -0.78 8.69
CA TYR A 59 12.51 0.62 9.04
C TYR A 59 11.70 1.39 8.01
N VAL A 60 10.75 2.20 8.49
CA VAL A 60 9.96 3.12 7.68
C VAL A 60 10.16 4.52 8.23
N GLU A 61 10.58 5.42 7.36
CA GLU A 61 10.70 6.85 7.63
C GLU A 61 9.87 7.59 6.58
N ALA A 62 9.09 8.58 7.01
CA ALA A 62 8.31 9.42 6.11
C ALA A 62 7.90 10.74 6.78
N ASP A 63 7.70 11.78 5.99
CA ASP A 63 7.13 13.05 6.43
C ASP A 63 5.64 12.90 6.77
N SER A 64 5.24 13.47 7.91
CA SER A 64 3.84 13.53 8.36
C SER A 64 3.44 14.96 8.73
N ASP A 65 2.15 15.17 8.97
CA ASP A 65 1.62 16.46 9.44
C ASP A 65 2.25 16.97 10.75
N LEU A 66 2.92 16.10 11.52
CA LEU A 66 3.53 16.40 12.82
C LEU A 66 5.08 16.39 12.78
N GLY A 67 5.68 16.28 11.59
CA GLY A 67 7.12 16.09 11.39
C GLY A 67 7.46 14.68 10.92
N VAL A 68 8.72 14.28 11.06
CA VAL A 68 9.21 12.97 10.62
C VAL A 68 8.55 11.86 11.44
N PHE A 69 7.99 10.88 10.75
CA PHE A 69 7.45 9.65 11.30
C PHE A 69 8.47 8.53 11.10
N GLU A 70 8.71 7.76 12.15
CA GLU A 70 9.59 6.60 12.15
C GLU A 70 8.85 5.38 12.71
N TRP A 71 9.09 4.21 12.11
CA TRP A 71 8.53 2.95 12.57
C TRP A 71 9.42 1.76 12.23
N GLU A 72 9.67 0.91 13.22
CA GLU A 72 10.52 -0.27 13.11
C GLU A 72 9.73 -1.58 13.33
N PRO A 73 9.06 -2.14 12.30
CA PRO A 73 8.41 -3.43 12.44
C PRO A 73 9.45 -4.56 12.47
N ALA A 74 9.34 -5.45 13.47
CA ALA A 74 10.27 -6.58 13.63
C ALA A 74 10.20 -7.55 12.45
N ASP A 75 8.99 -8.01 12.12
CA ASP A 75 8.67 -8.79 10.92
C ASP A 75 7.70 -7.99 10.06
N TYR A 76 7.90 -7.97 8.75
CA TYR A 76 7.03 -7.22 7.86
C TYR A 76 6.84 -7.82 6.48
N SER A 77 5.76 -7.38 5.85
CA SER A 77 5.42 -7.65 4.46
C SER A 77 5.05 -6.34 3.77
N LEU A 78 5.30 -6.26 2.46
CA LEU A 78 5.05 -5.07 1.66
C LEU A 78 4.10 -5.38 0.50
N VAL A 79 3.26 -4.40 0.19
CA VAL A 79 2.56 -4.29 -1.08
C VAL A 79 2.97 -2.96 -1.72
N MET A 80 3.63 -3.04 -2.86
CA MET A 80 4.12 -1.88 -3.61
C MET A 80 3.29 -1.69 -4.88
N PHE A 81 2.93 -0.46 -5.15
CA PHE A 81 2.17 -0.06 -6.34
C PHE A 81 2.98 0.93 -7.15
N ASP A 82 3.29 0.58 -8.39
CA ASP A 82 3.96 1.45 -9.34
C ASP A 82 2.92 2.04 -10.30
N LEU A 83 2.60 3.32 -10.12
CA LEU A 83 1.67 4.05 -10.98
C LEU A 83 2.45 4.82 -12.05
N GLY A 84 2.02 4.70 -13.30
CA GLY A 84 2.58 5.50 -14.38
C GLY A 84 2.25 6.98 -14.18
N LYS A 85 3.16 7.88 -14.54
CA LYS A 85 2.85 9.32 -14.63
C LYS A 85 1.92 9.56 -15.81
N ALA A 86 0.62 9.58 -15.53
CA ALA A 86 -0.42 9.91 -16.49
C ALA A 86 -1.13 11.19 -16.05
N ASP A 87 -1.71 11.93 -17.01
CA ASP A 87 -2.46 13.16 -16.73
C ASP A 87 -3.71 12.94 -15.86
N ARG A 88 -4.12 11.69 -15.65
CA ARG A 88 -5.30 11.30 -14.87
C ARG A 88 -5.00 10.14 -13.93
N LEU A 89 -4.67 10.44 -12.69
CA LEU A 89 -4.36 9.44 -11.65
C LEU A 89 -5.56 9.03 -10.80
N ALA A 90 -6.68 9.74 -10.85
CA ALA A 90 -7.82 9.48 -9.96
C ALA A 90 -8.34 8.02 -10.03
N ARG A 91 -8.46 7.45 -11.25
CA ARG A 91 -8.91 6.06 -11.43
C ARG A 91 -7.86 5.04 -10.95
N PRO A 92 -6.58 5.12 -11.35
CA PRO A 92 -5.53 4.26 -10.80
C PRO A 92 -5.42 4.32 -9.28
N LEU A 93 -5.51 5.52 -8.69
CA LEU A 93 -5.45 5.71 -7.23
C LEU A 93 -6.65 5.09 -6.52
N ALA A 94 -7.86 5.25 -7.06
CA ALA A 94 -9.05 4.59 -6.51
C ALA A 94 -8.92 3.06 -6.55
N ALA A 95 -8.38 2.51 -7.65
CA ALA A 95 -8.12 1.08 -7.77
C ALA A 95 -7.06 0.61 -6.76
N MET A 96 -5.96 1.34 -6.61
CA MET A 96 -4.90 1.08 -5.64
C MET A 96 -5.45 1.10 -4.20
N LEU A 97 -6.18 2.16 -3.80
CA LEU A 97 -6.78 2.26 -2.47
C LEU A 97 -7.83 1.18 -2.21
N THR A 98 -8.50 0.68 -3.25
CA THR A 98 -9.39 -0.47 -3.13
C THR A 98 -8.62 -1.74 -2.77
N VAL A 99 -7.44 -1.95 -3.37
CA VAL A 99 -6.54 -3.07 -3.00
C VAL A 99 -6.05 -2.89 -1.57
N VAL A 100 -5.56 -1.69 -1.20
CA VAL A 100 -5.12 -1.39 0.17
C VAL A 100 -6.24 -1.68 1.17
N ARG A 101 -7.46 -1.20 0.91
CA ARG A 101 -8.63 -1.47 1.76
C ARG A 101 -8.86 -2.96 1.94
N ARG A 102 -8.87 -3.76 0.87
CA ARG A 102 -9.07 -5.22 0.99
C ARG A 102 -8.03 -5.88 1.88
N VAL A 103 -6.76 -5.47 1.73
CA VAL A 103 -5.67 -5.97 2.57
C VAL A 103 -5.94 -5.63 4.04
N LEU A 104 -6.28 -4.38 4.33
CA LEU A 104 -6.61 -3.92 5.69
C LEU A 104 -7.87 -4.59 6.26
N ASP A 105 -8.94 -4.77 5.48
CA ASP A 105 -10.18 -5.40 5.93
C ASP A 105 -10.00 -6.89 6.26
N SER A 106 -8.97 -7.52 5.70
CA SER A 106 -8.71 -8.97 5.80
C SER A 106 -7.69 -9.35 6.89
N GLY A 107 -7.16 -8.38 7.63
CA GLY A 107 -6.19 -8.61 8.69
C GLY A 107 -6.15 -7.46 9.70
N ASP A 108 -5.63 -7.71 10.89
CA ASP A 108 -5.60 -6.78 12.03
C ASP A 108 -4.20 -6.18 12.26
N GLU A 109 -3.25 -6.44 11.36
CA GLU A 109 -1.85 -6.03 11.50
C GLU A 109 -1.69 -4.51 11.50
N ASP A 110 -0.70 -4.01 12.24
CA ASP A 110 -0.33 -2.60 12.12
C ASP A 110 0.18 -2.31 10.70
N ALA A 111 -0.18 -1.15 10.15
CA ALA A 111 0.10 -0.82 8.77
C ALA A 111 0.43 0.66 8.56
N VAL A 112 1.26 0.95 7.55
CA VAL A 112 1.48 2.32 7.06
C VAL A 112 1.48 2.35 5.53
N LEU A 113 0.94 3.41 4.94
CA LEU A 113 1.02 3.66 3.50
C LEU A 113 1.85 4.92 3.27
N VAL A 114 2.90 4.80 2.46
CA VAL A 114 3.82 5.89 2.13
C VAL A 114 3.85 6.10 0.62
N GLU A 115 3.81 7.36 0.18
CA GLU A 115 4.02 7.76 -1.22
C GLU A 115 5.50 8.11 -1.44
N ASN A 116 6.09 7.53 -2.50
CA ASN A 116 7.47 7.71 -2.94
C ASN A 116 8.52 7.57 -1.84
N ASP A 117 8.24 6.73 -0.84
CA ASP A 117 9.08 6.53 0.36
C ASP A 117 9.39 7.85 1.11
N ASP A 118 8.54 8.87 0.97
CA ASP A 118 8.78 10.22 1.48
C ASP A 118 7.56 10.76 2.24
N VAL A 119 6.33 10.54 1.74
CA VAL A 119 5.13 11.16 2.34
C VAL A 119 4.24 10.11 2.98
N LEU A 120 4.01 10.21 4.29
CA LEU A 120 3.07 9.34 5.01
C LEU A 120 1.64 9.71 4.63
N LEU A 121 0.88 8.76 4.10
CA LEU A 121 -0.52 8.96 3.75
C LEU A 121 -1.46 8.51 4.86
N PHE A 122 -1.15 7.38 5.50
CA PHE A 122 -1.82 6.95 6.73
C PHE A 122 -0.96 5.98 7.54
N LYS A 123 -1.33 5.84 8.80
CA LYS A 123 -0.96 4.71 9.67
C LYS A 123 -2.20 4.08 10.28
N ARG A 124 -2.21 2.76 10.46
CA ARG A 124 -3.24 2.00 11.18
C ARG A 124 -2.56 1.22 12.30
N PHE A 125 -2.63 1.72 13.54
CA PHE A 125 -1.94 1.12 14.69
C PHE A 125 -2.98 0.74 15.74
N GLY A 126 -2.92 -0.50 16.25
CA GLY A 126 -3.90 -1.02 17.21
C GLY A 126 -5.34 -0.95 16.68
N GLY A 127 -5.52 -1.15 15.37
CA GLY A 127 -6.82 -1.04 14.69
C GLY A 127 -7.32 0.40 14.45
N VAL A 128 -6.55 1.43 14.83
CA VAL A 128 -6.94 2.83 14.64
C VAL A 128 -6.25 3.41 13.42
N LEU A 129 -7.02 3.79 12.40
CA LEU A 129 -6.51 4.40 11.17
C LEU A 129 -6.48 5.93 11.28
N VAL A 130 -5.28 6.51 11.12
CA VAL A 130 -5.01 7.95 11.11
C VAL A 130 -4.43 8.34 9.76
N LYS A 131 -5.13 9.22 9.05
CA LYS A 131 -4.69 9.78 7.76
C LYS A 131 -3.84 11.02 7.98
N HIS A 132 -2.79 11.13 7.19
CA HIS A 132 -1.82 12.22 7.16
C HIS A 132 -1.83 12.91 5.79
N GLY A 133 -1.34 14.14 5.70
CA GLY A 133 -1.27 14.87 4.43
C GLY A 133 -2.65 15.24 3.88
N ARG A 134 -3.64 15.49 4.76
CA ARG A 134 -5.04 15.72 4.36
C ARG A 134 -5.22 16.86 3.34
N PRO A 135 -4.60 18.05 3.50
CA PRO A 135 -4.71 19.10 2.48
C PRO A 135 -3.96 18.77 1.18
N GLY A 136 -2.96 17.89 1.24
CA GLY A 136 -2.15 17.45 0.11
C GLY A 136 -2.84 16.35 -0.68
N PHE A 137 -2.38 15.10 -0.51
CA PHE A 137 -2.87 13.95 -1.27
C PHE A 137 -4.40 13.80 -1.21
N TRP A 138 -4.98 13.76 0.00
CA TRP A 138 -6.41 13.49 0.17
C TRP A 138 -7.29 14.65 -0.33
N GLY A 139 -6.84 15.89 -0.14
CA GLY A 139 -7.53 17.09 -0.60
C GLY A 139 -7.44 17.27 -2.12
N HIS A 140 -6.34 16.84 -2.73
CA HIS A 140 -6.15 16.89 -4.18
C HIS A 140 -7.01 15.86 -4.92
N TYR A 141 -7.28 14.71 -4.30
CA TYR A 141 -8.11 13.64 -4.85
C TYR A 141 -9.38 13.41 -4.01
N PRO A 142 -10.42 14.26 -4.18
CA PRO A 142 -11.64 14.19 -3.36
C PRO A 142 -12.36 12.85 -3.50
N GLY A 143 -12.86 12.32 -2.37
CA GLY A 143 -13.59 11.05 -2.29
C GLY A 143 -12.71 9.81 -2.14
N LEU A 144 -11.39 9.92 -2.36
CA LEU A 144 -10.47 8.81 -2.07
C LEU A 144 -10.33 8.53 -0.59
N ASP A 145 -10.53 9.54 0.26
CA ASP A 145 -10.52 9.38 1.71
C ASP A 145 -11.68 8.49 2.18
N GLU A 146 -12.81 8.46 1.50
CA GLU A 146 -13.93 7.61 1.90
C GLU A 146 -13.67 6.11 1.67
N LEU A 147 -12.70 5.77 0.82
CA LEU A 147 -12.40 4.39 0.45
C LEU A 147 -11.73 3.60 1.58
N ILE A 148 -10.97 4.25 2.47
CA ILE A 148 -10.23 3.56 3.54
C ILE A 148 -10.71 4.05 4.90
N ARG A 149 -11.08 3.14 5.80
CA ARG A 149 -11.63 3.44 7.13
C ARG A 149 -10.93 2.65 8.21
#